data_AF-A0A7J4SCV1-F1
#
_entry.id   AF-A0A7J4SCV1-F1
#
_cell.length_a   1.000
_cell.length_b   1.000
_cell.length_c   1.000
_cell.angle_alpha   90.00
_cell.angle_beta   90.00
_cell.angle_gamma   90.00
#
_symmetry.space_group_name_H-M   'P 1'
#
loop_
_entity.id
_entity.type
_entity.pdbx_description
1 polymer ?
#
loop_
_entity_poly.entity_id
_entity_poly.type
_entity_poly.pdbx_seq_one_letter_code
_entity_poly.pdbx_strand_id
1 'polypeptide(L)'
;FLDILKTINPGHPNPELVETLEGFNTWDEVHMYGGLLNKGDVISLGLGDQLETIFEQRERPVDGNTTHKRGWFSIFDKQPSLAKIKIGSKNVELRVAHGACLKMHVVGESVPRDIPWACIDRIALSKPAAEWNR
;
A
#
# COMPACT_ATOMS: atom_id res chain seq x y z
N PHE A 1 -16.93 14.84 13.89
CA PHE A 1 -17.40 13.44 13.89
C PHE A 1 -17.15 12.75 15.24
N LEU A 2 -15.90 12.67 15.72
CA LEU A 2 -15.57 12.13 17.05
C LEU A 2 -16.32 12.81 18.21
N ASP A 3 -16.58 14.12 18.14
CA ASP A 3 -17.34 14.83 19.20
C ASP A 3 -18.83 14.47 19.24
N ILE A 4 -19.41 13.99 18.13
CA ILE A 4 -20.80 13.52 18.09
C ILE A 4 -20.93 12.20 18.87
N LEU A 5 -19.95 11.30 18.74
CA LEU A 5 -19.91 10.04 19.48
C LEU A 5 -19.65 10.21 20.98
N LYS A 6 -18.93 11.26 21.38
CA LYS A 6 -18.66 11.55 22.81
C LYS A 6 -19.87 12.12 23.55
N THR A 7 -20.80 12.73 22.82
CA THR A 7 -21.97 13.41 23.41
C THR A 7 -23.10 12.42 23.73
N ILE A 8 -23.05 11.22 23.18
CA ILE A 8 -24.07 10.18 23.36
C ILE A 8 -23.37 9.04 24.12
N ASN A 9 -23.82 8.67 25.32
CA ASN A 9 -23.29 7.53 26.06
C ASN A 9 -23.71 6.23 25.33
N PRO A 10 -22.90 5.64 24.42
CA PRO A 10 -23.41 4.73 23.41
C PRO A 10 -23.48 3.27 23.88
N GLY A 11 -23.14 2.98 25.14
CA GLY A 11 -22.99 1.62 25.63
C GLY A 11 -21.76 0.92 25.03
N HIS A 12 -21.79 -0.41 24.95
CA HIS A 12 -20.68 -1.19 24.42
C HIS A 12 -20.50 -0.93 22.91
N PRO A 13 -19.25 -0.84 22.40
CA PRO A 13 -19.00 -0.61 20.98
C PRO A 13 -19.67 -1.71 20.13
N ASN A 14 -20.51 -1.32 19.18
CA ASN A 14 -20.97 -2.25 18.14
C ASN A 14 -19.72 -2.75 17.37
N PRO A 15 -19.48 -4.07 17.29
CA PRO A 15 -18.35 -4.63 16.54
C PRO A 15 -18.25 -4.12 15.10
N GLU A 16 -19.38 -3.88 14.43
CA GLU A 16 -19.42 -3.34 13.06
C GLU A 16 -18.91 -1.89 13.00
N LEU A 17 -19.17 -1.09 14.04
CA LEU A 17 -18.67 0.27 14.16
C LEU A 17 -17.16 0.28 14.42
N VAL A 18 -16.65 -0.66 15.22
CA VAL A 18 -15.20 -0.81 15.47
C VAL A 18 -14.49 -1.21 14.18
N GLU A 19 -15.01 -2.21 13.46
CA GLU A 19 -14.47 -2.64 12.18
C GLU A 19 -14.46 -1.51 11.14
N THR A 20 -15.52 -0.72 11.11
CA THR A 20 -15.64 0.48 10.27
C THR A 20 -14.58 1.53 10.63
N LEU A 21 -14.42 1.85 11.92
CA LEU A 21 -13.46 2.87 12.38
C LEU A 21 -12.01 2.49 12.08
N GLU A 22 -11.68 1.20 12.15
CA GLU A 22 -10.35 0.72 11.76
C GLU A 22 -10.06 0.91 10.26
N GLY A 23 -11.09 0.96 9.41
CA GLY A 23 -10.94 1.21 7.96
C GLY A 23 -11.01 2.69 7.58
N PHE A 24 -11.66 3.52 8.40
CA PHE A 24 -12.08 4.88 8.02
C PHE A 24 -10.96 5.93 8.02
N ASN A 25 -9.75 5.61 8.48
CA ASN A 25 -8.73 6.64 8.73
C ASN A 25 -7.28 6.24 8.42
N THR A 26 -7.09 5.29 7.52
CA THR A 26 -5.74 4.79 7.22
C THR A 26 -5.46 4.96 5.73
N TRP A 27 -4.93 6.13 5.37
CA TRP A 27 -4.36 6.33 4.04
C TRP A 27 -3.23 5.32 3.80
N ASP A 28 -3.13 4.84 2.57
CA ASP A 28 -1.98 4.10 2.12
C ASP A 28 -0.75 5.00 2.10
N GLU A 29 0.37 4.43 2.52
CA GLU A 29 1.65 5.13 2.60
C GLU A 29 2.68 4.49 1.67
N VAL A 30 3.21 5.27 0.75
CA VAL A 30 4.33 4.89 -0.11
C VAL A 30 5.54 5.73 0.27
N HIS A 31 6.46 5.10 0.98
CA HIS A 31 7.74 5.66 1.42
C HIS A 31 8.75 5.47 0.30
N MET A 32 9.35 6.57 -0.14
CA MET A 32 10.36 6.61 -1.19
C MET A 32 11.74 6.90 -0.60
N TYR A 33 12.79 6.48 -1.31
CA TYR A 33 14.15 6.85 -0.93
C TYR A 33 14.32 8.38 -0.83
N GLY A 34 15.16 8.81 0.11
CA GLY A 34 15.34 10.23 0.41
C GLY A 34 14.35 10.80 1.42
N GLY A 35 13.54 9.95 2.07
CA GLY A 35 12.62 10.36 3.14
C GLY A 35 11.32 10.99 2.64
N LEU A 36 11.00 10.80 1.37
CA LEU A 36 9.77 11.30 0.76
C LEU A 36 8.62 10.31 1.01
N LEU A 37 7.40 10.84 1.20
CA LEU A 37 6.22 10.05 1.52
C LEU A 37 5.02 10.52 0.70
N ASN A 38 4.42 9.60 -0.05
CA ASN A 38 3.11 9.82 -0.67
C ASN A 38 2.02 9.15 0.18
N LYS A 39 0.95 9.88 0.45
CA LYS A 39 -0.25 9.36 1.13
C LYS A 39 -1.45 9.44 0.20
N GLY A 40 -2.37 8.49 0.33
CA GLY A 40 -3.56 8.38 -0.52
C GLY A 40 -4.03 6.95 -0.66
N ASP A 41 -4.43 6.53 -1.86
CA ASP A 41 -5.02 5.21 -2.11
C ASP A 41 -4.28 4.49 -3.24
N VAL A 42 -3.73 3.31 -2.97
CA VAL A 42 -3.05 2.49 -3.98
C VAL A 42 -4.07 1.70 -4.78
N ILE A 43 -4.05 1.93 -6.09
CA ILE A 43 -4.96 1.35 -7.07
C ILE A 43 -4.41 0.00 -7.56
N SER A 44 -3.11 -0.07 -7.85
CA SER A 44 -2.46 -1.28 -8.35
C SER A 44 -0.99 -1.33 -7.96
N LEU A 45 -0.48 -2.55 -7.72
CA LEU A 45 0.93 -2.77 -7.41
C LEU A 45 1.79 -2.78 -8.68
N GLY A 46 1.25 -3.14 -9.85
CA GLY A 46 2.02 -3.15 -11.11
C GLY A 46 3.20 -4.13 -11.13
N LEU A 47 3.08 -5.24 -10.38
CA LEU A 47 4.10 -6.29 -10.24
C LEU A 47 3.67 -7.64 -10.84
N GLY A 48 2.61 -7.64 -11.64
CA GLY A 48 2.10 -8.79 -12.38
C GLY A 48 0.71 -9.26 -11.93
N ASP A 49 -0.01 -9.88 -12.85
CA ASP A 49 -1.45 -10.17 -12.74
C ASP A 49 -1.81 -11.07 -11.55
N GLN A 50 -0.95 -12.04 -11.22
CA GLN A 50 -1.18 -12.94 -10.08
C GLN A 50 -1.15 -12.19 -8.75
N LEU A 51 -0.20 -11.27 -8.59
CA LEU A 51 -0.11 -10.48 -7.36
C LEU A 51 -1.23 -9.43 -7.29
N GLU A 52 -1.61 -8.87 -8.43
CA GLU A 52 -2.74 -7.95 -8.53
C GLU A 52 -4.05 -8.63 -8.09
N THR A 53 -4.30 -9.87 -8.55
CA THR A 53 -5.47 -10.64 -8.12
C THR A 53 -5.49 -10.88 -6.60
N ILE A 54 -4.34 -11.19 -6.00
CA ILE A 54 -4.22 -11.36 -4.54
C ILE A 54 -4.43 -10.03 -3.82
N PHE A 55 -3.95 -8.93 -4.40
CA PHE A 55 -4.07 -7.59 -3.85
C PHE A 55 -5.53 -7.10 -3.87
N GLU A 56 -6.27 -7.31 -4.96
CA GLU A 56 -7.68 -6.94 -5.07
C GLU A 56 -8.58 -7.70 -4.09
N GLN A 57 -8.28 -8.99 -3.87
CA GLN A 57 -9.03 -9.88 -2.97
C GLN A 57 -8.58 -9.79 -1.50
N ARG A 58 -7.69 -8.85 -1.16
CA ARG A 58 -7.17 -8.74 0.20
C ARG A 58 -8.25 -8.26 1.17
N GLU A 59 -8.24 -8.80 2.39
CA GLU A 59 -9.00 -8.28 3.53
C GLU A 59 -8.07 -7.70 4.61
N ARG A 60 -6.76 -7.80 4.39
CA ARG A 60 -5.72 -7.46 5.36
C ARG A 60 -4.81 -6.34 4.83
N PRO A 61 -4.15 -5.59 5.72
CA PRO A 61 -3.12 -4.63 5.35
C PRO A 61 -2.00 -5.28 4.53
N VAL A 62 -1.31 -4.46 3.74
CA VAL A 62 -0.14 -4.85 2.95
C VAL A 62 1.08 -4.08 3.43
N ASP A 63 2.11 -4.79 3.84
CA ASP A 63 3.43 -4.20 4.04
C ASP A 63 4.36 -4.68 2.94
N GLY A 64 5.24 -3.82 2.46
CA GLY A 64 6.25 -4.24 1.50
C GLY A 64 7.48 -3.36 1.55
N ASN A 65 8.59 -3.90 1.11
CA ASN A 65 9.83 -3.15 0.96
C ASN A 65 10.57 -3.53 -0.32
N THR A 66 11.40 -2.61 -0.80
CA THR A 66 12.25 -2.87 -1.96
C THR A 66 13.71 -2.82 -1.54
N THR A 67 14.48 -3.76 -2.03
CA THR A 67 15.93 -3.79 -1.86
C THR A 67 16.59 -3.74 -3.23
N HIS A 68 17.62 -2.91 -3.37
CA HIS A 68 18.38 -2.76 -4.61
C HIS A 68 19.80 -3.24 -4.40
N LYS A 69 20.32 -4.05 -5.31
CA LYS A 69 21.76 -4.37 -5.35
C LYS A 69 22.55 -3.09 -5.63
N ARG A 70 23.53 -2.80 -4.76
CA ARG A 70 24.42 -1.63 -4.87
C ARG A 70 25.84 -2.11 -5.15
N GLY A 71 26.58 -1.36 -5.98
CA GLY A 71 28.01 -1.58 -6.25
C GLY A 71 28.35 -1.55 -7.73
N TRP A 72 29.64 -1.54 -8.08
CA TRP A 72 30.08 -1.42 -9.48
C TRP A 72 29.66 -2.58 -10.38
N PHE A 73 29.37 -3.76 -9.81
CA PHE A 73 28.86 -4.89 -10.58
C PHE A 73 27.33 -4.85 -10.81
N SER A 74 26.59 -3.98 -10.10
CA SER A 74 25.13 -3.92 -10.25
C SER A 74 24.68 -3.28 -11.56
N ILE A 75 25.55 -2.52 -12.23
CA ILE A 75 25.26 -1.91 -13.54
C ILE A 75 25.06 -2.93 -14.67
N PHE A 76 25.57 -4.16 -14.49
CA PHE A 76 25.38 -5.25 -15.44
C PHE A 76 24.16 -6.12 -15.11
N ASP A 77 23.53 -5.91 -13.95
CA ASP A 77 22.34 -6.65 -13.55
C ASP A 77 21.11 -5.99 -14.19
N LYS A 78 20.39 -6.76 -15.02
CA LYS A 78 19.18 -6.27 -15.69
C LYS A 78 18.00 -6.08 -14.72
N GLN A 79 18.05 -6.70 -13.54
CA GLN A 79 17.00 -6.63 -12.51
C GLN A 79 17.62 -6.54 -11.12
N PRO A 80 18.24 -5.39 -10.77
CA PRO A 80 18.94 -5.23 -9.49
C PRO A 80 17.98 -5.08 -8.29
N SER A 81 16.68 -4.97 -8.55
CA SER A 81 15.64 -4.60 -7.57
C SER A 81 14.79 -5.80 -7.19
N LEU A 82 14.58 -5.99 -5.90
CA LEU A 82 13.80 -7.06 -5.31
C LEU A 82 12.74 -6.47 -4.38
N ALA A 83 11.48 -6.79 -4.62
CA ALA A 83 10.37 -6.40 -3.76
C ALA A 83 9.95 -7.59 -2.89
N LYS A 84 9.76 -7.35 -1.59
CA LYS A 84 9.13 -8.30 -0.67
C LYS A 84 7.83 -7.69 -0.19
N ILE A 85 6.73 -8.41 -0.37
CA ILE A 85 5.37 -7.94 -0.09
C ILE A 85 4.69 -8.96 0.80
N LYS A 86 4.08 -8.50 1.87
CA LYS A 86 3.32 -9.27 2.83
C LYS A 86 1.87 -8.84 2.78
N ILE A 87 1.00 -9.76 2.38
CA ILE A 87 -0.46 -9.56 2.33
C ILE A 87 -1.06 -10.54 3.34
N GLY A 88 -1.37 -10.06 4.54
CA GLY A 88 -1.81 -10.92 5.64
C GLY A 88 -0.79 -12.01 6.00
N SER A 89 -1.13 -13.27 5.76
CA SER A 89 -0.25 -14.44 5.99
C SER A 89 0.61 -14.82 4.77
N LYS A 90 0.32 -14.24 3.59
CA LYS A 90 1.05 -14.52 2.34
C LYS A 90 2.27 -13.61 2.26
N ASN A 91 3.43 -14.21 2.00
CA ASN A 91 4.68 -13.49 1.75
C ASN A 91 5.09 -13.76 0.31
N VAL A 92 5.34 -12.70 -0.44
CA VAL A 92 5.72 -12.75 -1.86
C VAL A 92 7.06 -12.03 -2.00
N GLU A 93 8.01 -12.69 -2.65
CA GLU A 93 9.32 -12.13 -2.96
C GLU A 93 9.54 -12.24 -4.47
N LEU A 94 9.72 -11.11 -5.14
CA LEU A 94 9.82 -11.06 -6.60
C LEU A 94 10.85 -10.03 -7.07
N ARG A 95 11.41 -10.29 -8.25
CA ARG A 95 12.30 -9.33 -8.92
C ARG A 95 11.46 -8.29 -9.64
N VAL A 96 11.78 -7.03 -9.40
CA VAL A 96 11.07 -5.90 -10.00
C VAL A 96 11.54 -5.75 -11.45
N ALA A 97 10.60 -5.84 -12.38
CA ALA A 97 10.87 -5.62 -13.79
C ALA A 97 11.25 -4.14 -14.06
N HIS A 98 12.05 -3.91 -15.10
CA HIS A 98 12.37 -2.55 -15.51
C HIS A 98 11.09 -1.79 -15.90
N GLY A 99 10.91 -0.59 -15.35
CA GLY A 99 9.72 0.23 -15.61
C GLY A 99 8.45 -0.17 -14.83
N ALA A 100 8.53 -1.13 -13.90
CA ALA A 100 7.39 -1.46 -13.04
C ALA A 100 7.03 -0.26 -12.14
N CYS A 101 5.74 0.09 -12.14
CA CYS A 101 5.19 1.22 -11.40
C CYS A 101 4.00 0.80 -10.55
N LEU A 102 3.96 1.29 -9.32
CA LEU A 102 2.78 1.26 -8.47
C LEU A 102 1.89 2.44 -8.86
N LYS A 103 0.59 2.20 -9.01
CA LYS A 103 -0.38 3.25 -9.35
C LYS A 103 -1.15 3.70 -8.12
N MET A 104 -1.16 4.99 -7.84
CA MET A 104 -1.72 5.55 -6.62
C MET A 104 -2.50 6.83 -6.89
N HIS A 105 -3.66 7.00 -6.26
CA HIS A 105 -4.29 8.31 -6.13
C HIS A 105 -3.65 9.04 -4.95
N VAL A 106 -2.86 10.07 -5.21
CA VAL A 106 -2.14 10.82 -4.17
C VAL A 106 -2.99 11.97 -3.66
N VAL A 107 -3.03 12.18 -2.34
CA VAL A 107 -3.76 13.30 -1.74
C VAL A 107 -3.21 14.63 -2.26
N GLY A 108 -4.11 15.45 -2.79
CA GLY A 108 -3.78 16.76 -3.35
C GLY A 108 -3.50 16.76 -4.86
N GLU A 109 -3.51 15.60 -5.51
CA GLU A 109 -3.39 15.48 -6.96
C GLU A 109 -4.76 15.21 -7.60
N SER A 110 -4.98 15.76 -8.80
CA SER A 110 -6.23 15.60 -9.54
C SER A 110 -6.29 14.34 -10.39
N VAL A 111 -5.14 13.68 -10.58
CA VAL A 111 -5.01 12.45 -11.36
C VAL A 111 -4.13 11.45 -10.61
N PRO A 112 -4.36 10.13 -10.78
CA PRO A 112 -3.48 9.11 -10.24
C PRO A 112 -2.04 9.26 -10.78
N ARG A 113 -1.08 8.93 -9.93
CA ARG A 113 0.35 8.96 -10.22
C ARG A 113 0.89 7.53 -10.34
N ASP A 114 1.77 7.33 -11.31
CA ASP A 114 2.61 6.14 -11.41
C ASP A 114 3.91 6.38 -10.64
N ILE A 115 4.16 5.58 -9.61
CA ILE A 115 5.34 5.64 -8.75
C ILE A 115 6.26 4.47 -9.11
N PRO A 116 7.46 4.72 -9.68
CA PRO A 116 8.38 3.66 -10.04
C PRO A 116 8.83 2.86 -8.82
N TRP A 117 8.76 1.53 -8.88
CA TRP A 117 9.25 0.66 -7.81
C TRP A 117 10.74 0.83 -7.52
N ALA A 118 11.51 1.31 -8.49
CA ALA A 118 12.91 1.68 -8.30
C ALA A 118 13.13 2.80 -7.27
N CYS A 119 12.11 3.59 -6.96
CA CYS A 119 12.17 4.71 -6.03
C CYS A 119 11.53 4.40 -4.67
N ILE A 120 10.82 3.27 -4.55
CA ILE A 120 10.06 2.90 -3.36
C ILE A 120 10.99 2.17 -2.39
N ASP A 121 11.08 2.67 -1.15
CA ASP A 121 11.76 1.99 -0.04
C ASP A 121 10.79 1.04 0.67
N ARG A 122 9.60 1.55 1.01
CA ARG A 122 8.58 0.81 1.75
C ARG A 122 7.16 1.21 1.32
N ILE A 123 6.24 0.25 1.35
CA ILE A 123 4.80 0.50 1.32
C ILE A 123 4.16 0.01 2.62
N ALA A 124 3.15 0.75 3.08
CA ALA A 124 2.27 0.36 4.17
C ALA A 124 0.84 0.72 3.75
N LEU A 125 0.13 -0.27 3.24
CA LEU A 125 -1.21 -0.14 2.70
C LEU A 125 -2.22 -0.64 3.72
N SER A 126 -3.29 0.11 3.91
CA SER A 126 -4.30 -0.21 4.89
C SER A 126 -5.20 -1.37 4.45
N LYS A 127 -6.05 -1.82 5.37
CA LYS A 127 -7.13 -2.74 5.01
C LYS A 127 -8.09 -2.00 4.07
N PRO A 128 -8.58 -2.64 3.00
CA PRO A 128 -9.51 -1.98 2.11
C PRO A 128 -10.77 -1.53 2.85
N ALA A 129 -11.38 -0.45 2.37
CA ALA A 129 -12.68 -0.01 2.86
C ALA A 129 -13.70 -1.14 2.73
N ALA A 130 -14.62 -1.21 3.71
CA ALA A 130 -15.74 -2.14 3.67
C ALA A 130 -16.56 -1.93 2.39
N GLU A 131 -17.25 -2.97 1.92
CA GLU A 131 -17.94 -2.96 0.61
C GLU A 131 -18.93 -1.80 0.44
N TRP A 132 -19.56 -1.34 1.52
CA TRP A 132 -20.51 -0.22 1.50
C TRP A 132 -19.84 1.17 1.37
N ASN A 133 -18.52 1.25 1.51
CA ASN A 133 -17.71 2.47 1.43
C ASN A 133 -16.64 2.42 0.31
N ARG A 134 -16.78 1.47 -0.63
CA ARG A 134 -15.94 1.35 -1.83
C ARG A 134 -16.51 2.14 -3.00
#